data_AF-A0A6L9KSV3-F1
#
_entry.id   AF-A0A6L9KSV3-F1
#
_cell.length_a   1.000
_cell.length_b   1.000
_cell.length_c   1.000
_cell.angle_alpha   90.00
_cell.angle_beta   90.00
_cell.angle_gamma   90.00
#
_symmetry.space_group_name_H-M   'P 1'
#
loop_
_entity.id
_entity.type
_entity.pdbx_description
1 polymer ?
#
loop_
_entity_poly.entity_id
_entity_poly.type
_entity_poly.pdbx_seq_one_letter_code
_entity_poly.pdbx_strand_id
1 'polypeptide(L)'
;MASPEFSALVIAWQQQHGRHDLPWQGTRDPYRIWASEIMLQQTQVVTVIPYYQRFMVRFPDVTTLAAADEDVVLALWSGLGYYARARNLHHAAQKVAELPGARFPQDIAGLMALPGVGRSTAAAIAAFAYGHNHAILDGNVRRVLTRVFAVPGYPGNALVQKALWSLAESLVPTSQIEAYTQGLMDVGATLCTQRQPRCGDCPLRQRCQAHLTQTVSSYPTPKPVRLIPERTIRMLLIRRGEHLLLEKRPRDGIWGGLWSFPEATLEDDPVVSLKARWGMETLAQRELSPLRHAFTHYRLHIHPLCLSVDRHYAPADGAGLLWLDRADVGQAAVPTPVRKILKLLDQLAMDDAHGIPGLE
;
A
#
# COMPACT_ATOMS: atom_id res chain seq x y z
N MET A 1 -21.18 -26.68 -12.75
CA MET A 1 -22.50 -26.01 -12.78
C MET A 1 -22.49 -24.96 -11.69
N ALA A 2 -22.91 -23.72 -12.00
CA ALA A 2 -22.95 -22.66 -10.99
C ALA A 2 -23.84 -23.09 -9.83
N SER A 3 -23.40 -22.89 -8.59
CA SER A 3 -24.20 -23.14 -7.38
C SER A 3 -25.09 -21.91 -7.17
N PRO A 4 -26.34 -21.88 -7.69
CA PRO A 4 -27.14 -20.66 -7.75
C PRO A 4 -27.43 -20.13 -6.34
N GLU A 5 -27.49 -21.05 -5.37
CA GLU A 5 -27.67 -20.74 -3.96
C GLU A 5 -26.51 -19.94 -3.34
N PHE A 6 -25.26 -20.16 -3.76
CA PHE A 6 -24.14 -19.42 -3.17
C PHE A 6 -24.22 -17.93 -3.51
N SER A 7 -24.30 -17.62 -4.81
CA SER A 7 -24.30 -16.24 -5.28
C SER A 7 -25.58 -15.52 -4.87
N ALA A 8 -26.74 -16.18 -4.91
CA ALA A 8 -28.00 -15.60 -4.45
C ALA A 8 -27.96 -15.18 -2.97
N LEU A 9 -27.39 -16.01 -2.08
CA LEU A 9 -27.24 -15.66 -0.65
C LEU A 9 -26.35 -14.44 -0.45
N VAL A 10 -25.24 -14.34 -1.19
CA VAL A 10 -24.32 -13.21 -1.11
C VAL A 10 -24.97 -11.93 -1.63
N ILE A 11 -25.66 -12.01 -2.77
CA ILE A 11 -26.37 -10.87 -3.40
C ILE A 11 -27.46 -10.35 -2.45
N ALA A 12 -28.33 -11.23 -1.96
CA ALA A 12 -29.43 -10.85 -1.08
C ALA A 12 -28.92 -10.19 0.22
N TRP A 13 -27.86 -10.74 0.80
CA TRP A 13 -27.24 -10.14 1.98
C TRP A 13 -26.63 -8.77 1.67
N GLN A 14 -25.92 -8.61 0.54
CA GLN A 14 -25.29 -7.35 0.17
C GLN A 14 -26.33 -6.24 -0.03
N GLN A 15 -27.47 -6.55 -0.64
CA GLN A 15 -28.53 -5.57 -0.89
C GLN A 15 -29.20 -5.06 0.40
N GLN A 16 -29.19 -5.87 1.46
CA GLN A 16 -29.86 -5.54 2.73
C GLN A 16 -28.90 -5.00 3.80
N HIS A 17 -27.68 -5.53 3.85
CA HIS A 17 -26.73 -5.32 4.95
C HIS A 17 -25.33 -4.90 4.47
N GLY A 18 -25.09 -4.89 3.16
CA GLY A 18 -23.81 -4.51 2.58
C GLY A 18 -23.51 -3.02 2.75
N ARG A 19 -22.28 -2.63 2.41
CA ARG A 19 -21.89 -1.22 2.42
C ARG A 19 -22.32 -0.57 1.11
N HIS A 20 -22.91 0.62 1.22
CA HIS A 20 -23.42 1.41 0.10
C HIS A 20 -22.95 2.88 0.13
N ASP A 21 -22.19 3.26 1.15
CA ASP A 21 -21.80 4.63 1.49
C ASP A 21 -20.32 4.93 1.23
N LEU A 22 -19.60 4.02 0.56
CA LEU A 22 -18.18 4.25 0.27
C LEU A 22 -18.01 5.32 -0.82
N PRO A 23 -17.00 6.22 -0.74
CA PRO A 23 -16.85 7.34 -1.68
C PRO A 23 -16.66 6.95 -3.17
N TRP A 24 -16.27 5.70 -3.43
CA TRP A 24 -16.07 5.13 -4.76
C TRP A 24 -17.24 4.24 -5.22
N GLN A 25 -18.31 4.15 -4.44
CA GLN A 25 -19.58 3.51 -4.83
C GLN A 25 -20.54 4.53 -5.45
N GLY A 26 -21.62 4.04 -6.06
CA GLY A 26 -22.63 4.90 -6.70
C GLY A 26 -22.17 5.57 -8.00
N THR A 27 -21.04 5.13 -8.56
CA THR A 27 -20.48 5.60 -9.82
C THR A 27 -20.14 4.42 -10.72
N ARG A 28 -20.16 4.64 -12.03
CA ARG A 28 -19.61 3.72 -13.05
C ARG A 28 -18.36 4.26 -13.73
N ASP A 29 -17.80 5.34 -13.19
CA ASP A 29 -16.55 5.92 -13.70
C ASP A 29 -15.37 4.95 -13.45
N PRO A 30 -14.78 4.37 -14.51
CA PRO A 30 -13.70 3.41 -14.37
C PRO A 30 -12.46 4.02 -13.72
N TYR A 31 -12.20 5.33 -13.90
CA TYR A 31 -11.05 5.99 -13.27
C TYR A 31 -11.19 5.98 -11.74
N ARG A 32 -12.36 6.39 -11.24
CA ARG A 32 -12.68 6.43 -9.81
C ARG A 32 -12.63 5.06 -9.18
N ILE A 33 -13.23 4.06 -9.84
CA ILE A 33 -13.25 2.67 -9.36
C ILE A 33 -11.84 2.08 -9.36
N TRP A 34 -11.08 2.25 -10.45
CA TRP A 34 -9.72 1.75 -10.55
C TRP A 34 -8.81 2.36 -9.47
N ALA A 35 -8.87 3.68 -9.26
CA ALA A 35 -8.07 4.34 -8.23
C ALA A 35 -8.35 3.77 -6.83
N SER A 36 -9.63 3.58 -6.46
CA SER A 36 -9.97 2.95 -5.18
C SER A 36 -9.48 1.51 -5.09
N GLU A 37 -9.63 0.72 -6.16
CA GLU A 37 -9.20 -0.68 -6.18
C GLU A 37 -7.68 -0.81 -5.98
N ILE A 38 -6.87 0.06 -6.59
CA ILE A 38 -5.42 0.07 -6.36
C ILE A 38 -5.10 0.49 -4.91
N MET A 39 -5.79 1.51 -4.38
CA MET A 39 -5.58 1.95 -3.00
C MET A 39 -5.97 0.88 -1.97
N LEU A 40 -7.00 0.07 -2.23
CA LEU A 40 -7.48 -0.99 -1.35
C LEU A 40 -6.59 -2.23 -1.34
N GLN A 41 -5.66 -2.37 -2.27
CA GLN A 41 -4.70 -3.47 -2.25
C GLN A 41 -3.90 -3.49 -0.94
N GLN A 42 -4.11 -4.52 -0.11
CA GLN A 42 -3.44 -4.68 1.19
C GLN A 42 -3.61 -3.47 2.14
N THR A 43 -4.67 -2.69 1.98
CA THR A 43 -4.96 -1.50 2.80
C THR A 43 -6.41 -1.52 3.27
N GLN A 44 -6.65 -1.14 4.52
CA GLN A 44 -8.01 -1.14 5.07
C GLN A 44 -8.84 0.02 4.52
N VAL A 45 -10.14 -0.22 4.35
CA VAL A 45 -11.09 0.76 3.79
C VAL A 45 -11.07 2.08 4.58
N VAL A 46 -11.10 2.01 5.92
CA VAL A 46 -11.07 3.21 6.79
C VAL A 46 -9.81 4.05 6.59
N THR A 47 -8.69 3.42 6.26
CA THR A 47 -7.44 4.12 5.93
C THR A 47 -7.50 4.74 4.54
N VAL A 48 -8.13 4.07 3.57
CA VAL A 48 -8.20 4.52 2.18
C VAL A 48 -9.13 5.73 1.99
N ILE A 49 -10.28 5.78 2.67
CA ILE A 49 -11.30 6.84 2.51
C ILE A 49 -10.69 8.27 2.43
N PRO A 50 -9.92 8.75 3.44
CA PRO A 50 -9.40 10.11 3.39
C PRO A 50 -8.33 10.31 2.30
N TYR A 51 -7.57 9.28 1.93
CA TYR A 51 -6.61 9.36 0.83
C TYR A 51 -7.31 9.46 -0.51
N TYR A 52 -8.30 8.61 -0.74
CA TYR A 52 -9.11 8.62 -1.96
C TYR A 52 -9.75 9.98 -2.18
N GLN A 53 -10.39 10.54 -1.15
CA GLN A 53 -11.05 11.86 -1.25
C GLN A 53 -10.06 12.97 -1.65
N ARG A 54 -8.91 13.09 -0.98
CA ARG A 54 -7.88 14.09 -1.35
C ARG A 54 -7.31 13.84 -2.75
N PHE A 55 -7.10 12.59 -3.10
CA PHE A 55 -6.57 12.20 -4.40
C PHE A 55 -7.52 12.56 -5.53
N MET A 56 -8.82 12.30 -5.38
CA MET A 56 -9.85 12.67 -6.35
C MET A 56 -10.06 14.19 -6.47
N VAL A 57 -9.79 14.95 -5.40
CA VAL A 57 -9.80 16.43 -5.49
C VAL A 57 -8.62 16.94 -6.32
N ARG A 58 -7.41 16.40 -6.10
CA ARG A 58 -6.21 16.84 -6.83
C ARG A 58 -6.17 16.32 -8.28
N PHE A 59 -6.66 15.10 -8.49
CA PHE A 59 -6.68 14.39 -9.75
C PHE A 59 -8.13 13.94 -10.02
N PRO A 60 -8.98 14.82 -10.58
CA PRO A 60 -10.39 14.51 -10.81
C PRO A 60 -10.62 13.51 -11.95
N ASP A 61 -9.64 13.35 -12.84
CA ASP A 61 -9.69 12.47 -14.01
C ASP A 61 -8.31 11.86 -14.33
N VAL A 62 -8.30 10.87 -15.23
CA VAL A 62 -7.09 10.13 -15.61
C VAL A 62 -6.06 10.98 -16.35
N THR A 63 -6.48 11.98 -17.12
CA THR A 63 -5.57 12.86 -17.86
C THR A 63 -4.84 13.82 -16.93
N THR A 64 -5.55 14.36 -15.95
CA THR A 64 -4.95 15.20 -14.89
C THR A 64 -3.96 14.40 -14.04
N LEU A 65 -4.26 13.13 -13.75
CA LEU A 65 -3.31 12.24 -13.07
C LEU A 65 -2.08 11.93 -13.96
N ALA A 66 -2.29 11.62 -15.23
CA ALA A 66 -1.23 11.23 -16.16
C ALA A 66 -0.20 12.34 -16.42
N ALA A 67 -0.66 13.60 -16.41
CA ALA A 67 0.18 14.78 -16.64
C ALA A 67 0.91 15.27 -15.37
N ALA A 68 0.65 14.68 -14.21
CA ALA A 68 1.22 15.12 -12.95
C ALA A 68 2.68 14.67 -12.79
N ASP A 69 3.48 15.45 -12.06
CA ASP A 69 4.80 14.99 -11.64
C ASP A 69 4.68 13.79 -10.68
N GLU A 70 5.55 12.79 -10.87
CA GLU A 70 5.56 11.58 -10.05
C GLU A 70 5.69 11.91 -8.55
N ASP A 71 6.46 12.94 -8.20
CA ASP A 71 6.68 13.38 -6.82
C ASP A 71 5.40 13.90 -6.17
N VAL A 72 4.53 14.58 -6.93
CA VAL A 72 3.23 15.05 -6.45
C VAL A 72 2.30 13.87 -6.18
N VAL A 73 2.30 12.87 -7.08
CA VAL A 73 1.52 11.63 -6.90
C VAL A 73 2.01 10.86 -5.67
N LEU A 74 3.32 10.71 -5.51
CA LEU A 74 3.93 10.00 -4.38
C LEU A 74 3.74 10.74 -3.05
N ALA A 75 3.72 12.08 -3.06
CA ALA A 75 3.42 12.88 -1.87
C ALA A 75 2.00 12.62 -1.39
N LEU A 76 1.00 12.62 -2.28
CA LEU A 76 -0.38 12.29 -1.94
C LEU A 76 -0.59 10.83 -1.49
N TRP A 77 0.27 9.92 -1.96
CA TRP A 77 0.28 8.51 -1.54
C TRP A 77 1.05 8.28 -0.22
N SER A 78 1.85 9.25 0.23
CA SER A 78 2.73 9.10 1.39
C SER A 78 1.94 8.72 2.64
N GLY A 79 2.31 7.59 3.24
CA GLY A 79 1.61 7.01 4.39
C GLY A 79 0.68 5.83 4.06
N LEU A 80 0.25 5.66 2.80
CA LEU A 80 -0.60 4.52 2.39
C LEU A 80 0.20 3.21 2.21
N GLY A 81 1.53 3.31 2.10
CA GLY A 81 2.44 2.17 1.95
C GLY A 81 2.40 1.52 0.56
N TYR A 82 3.30 0.56 0.33
CA TYR A 82 3.46 -0.16 -0.95
C TYR A 82 3.56 0.79 -2.17
N TYR A 83 4.54 1.68 -2.16
CA TYR A 83 4.70 2.77 -3.14
C TYR A 83 4.85 2.35 -4.61
N ALA A 84 5.19 1.09 -4.86
CA ALA A 84 5.12 0.53 -6.21
C ALA A 84 3.71 0.62 -6.80
N ARG A 85 2.66 0.56 -5.96
CA ARG A 85 1.26 0.78 -6.38
C ARG A 85 1.04 2.18 -6.94
N ALA A 86 1.55 3.21 -6.25
CA ALA A 86 1.42 4.60 -6.70
C ALA A 86 2.12 4.83 -8.04
N ARG A 87 3.35 4.31 -8.20
CA ARG A 87 4.10 4.42 -9.45
C ARG A 87 3.44 3.67 -10.60
N ASN A 88 2.99 2.45 -10.34
CA ASN A 88 2.25 1.67 -11.33
C ASN A 88 0.92 2.32 -11.69
N LEU A 89 0.20 2.89 -10.71
CA LEU A 89 -1.01 3.66 -10.94
C LEU A 89 -0.73 4.87 -11.84
N HIS A 90 0.32 5.63 -11.56
CA HIS A 90 0.69 6.77 -12.39
C HIS A 90 1.08 6.36 -13.82
N HIS A 91 1.92 5.34 -13.97
CA HIS A 91 2.31 4.81 -15.28
C HIS A 91 1.11 4.23 -16.05
N ALA A 92 0.17 3.57 -15.36
CA ALA A 92 -1.07 3.11 -15.98
C ALA A 92 -1.98 4.28 -16.40
N ALA A 93 -2.04 5.37 -15.62
CA ALA A 93 -2.76 6.58 -16.02
C ALA A 93 -2.19 7.16 -17.32
N GLN A 94 -0.86 7.25 -17.42
CA GLN A 94 -0.17 7.70 -18.64
C GLN A 94 -0.52 6.83 -19.84
N LYS A 95 -0.46 5.50 -19.69
CA LYS A 95 -0.90 4.58 -20.75
C LYS A 95 -2.36 4.74 -21.13
N VAL A 96 -3.26 4.97 -20.18
CA VAL A 96 -4.68 5.20 -20.47
C VAL A 96 -4.88 6.54 -21.20
N ALA A 97 -4.14 7.58 -20.83
CA ALA A 97 -4.21 8.88 -21.50
C ALA A 97 -3.77 8.82 -22.97
N GLU A 98 -2.89 7.87 -23.33
CA GLU A 98 -2.47 7.59 -24.71
C GLU A 98 -3.54 6.83 -25.53
N LEU A 99 -4.53 6.22 -24.89
CA LEU A 99 -5.61 5.50 -25.59
C LEU A 99 -6.61 6.48 -26.22
N PRO A 100 -7.33 6.07 -27.29
CA PRO A 100 -8.35 6.90 -27.91
C PRO A 100 -9.36 7.46 -26.91
N GLY A 101 -9.40 8.79 -26.81
CA GLY A 101 -10.29 9.52 -25.90
C GLY A 101 -9.97 9.35 -24.41
N ALA A 102 -8.76 8.92 -24.05
CA ALA A 102 -8.31 8.67 -22.68
C ALA A 102 -9.24 7.72 -21.90
N ARG A 103 -9.79 6.71 -22.59
CA ARG A 103 -10.77 5.77 -22.03
C ARG A 103 -10.10 4.50 -21.55
N PHE A 104 -10.52 4.03 -20.37
CA PHE A 104 -10.11 2.72 -19.86
C PHE A 104 -10.58 1.61 -20.81
N PRO A 105 -9.79 0.54 -21.00
CA PRO A 105 -10.24 -0.66 -21.67
C PRO A 105 -11.49 -1.23 -20.99
N GLN A 106 -12.42 -1.77 -21.78
CA GLN A 106 -13.65 -2.38 -21.28
C GLN A 106 -13.53 -3.90 -21.14
N ASP A 107 -12.64 -4.51 -21.92
CA ASP A 107 -12.36 -5.93 -21.86
C ASP A 107 -11.32 -6.27 -20.78
N ILE A 108 -11.39 -7.50 -20.28
CA ILE A 108 -10.54 -7.97 -19.19
C ILE A 108 -9.04 -7.99 -19.57
N ALA A 109 -8.72 -8.28 -20.84
CA ALA A 109 -7.33 -8.39 -21.29
C ALA A 109 -6.67 -7.01 -21.32
N GLY A 110 -7.37 -6.00 -21.84
CA GLY A 110 -6.93 -4.60 -21.82
C GLY A 110 -6.76 -4.07 -20.40
N LEU A 111 -7.69 -4.36 -19.49
CA LEU A 111 -7.56 -3.98 -18.08
C LEU A 111 -6.33 -4.62 -17.42
N MET A 112 -6.07 -5.91 -17.69
CA MET A 112 -4.91 -6.63 -17.15
C MET A 112 -3.57 -6.19 -17.76
N ALA A 113 -3.58 -5.54 -18.93
CA ALA A 113 -2.37 -4.99 -19.54
C ALA A 113 -1.88 -3.71 -18.84
N LEU A 114 -2.73 -3.08 -18.00
CA LEU A 114 -2.37 -1.88 -17.25
C LEU A 114 -1.40 -2.22 -16.11
N PRO A 115 -0.31 -1.45 -15.94
CA PRO A 115 0.62 -1.61 -14.82
C PRO A 115 -0.07 -1.67 -13.45
N GLY A 116 0.28 -2.68 -12.64
CA GLY A 116 -0.29 -2.86 -11.30
C GLY A 116 -1.72 -3.42 -11.25
N VAL A 117 -2.33 -3.71 -12.41
CA VAL A 117 -3.67 -4.32 -12.49
C VAL A 117 -3.54 -5.83 -12.71
N GLY A 118 -3.70 -6.60 -11.63
CA GLY A 118 -3.77 -8.05 -11.69
C GLY A 118 -5.17 -8.57 -12.04
N ARG A 119 -5.29 -9.88 -12.30
CA ARG A 119 -6.54 -10.57 -12.68
C ARG A 119 -7.76 -10.19 -11.81
N SER A 120 -7.61 -10.23 -10.49
CA SER A 120 -8.73 -9.92 -9.58
C SER A 120 -9.12 -8.44 -9.59
N THR A 121 -8.14 -7.53 -9.77
CA THR A 121 -8.41 -6.09 -9.84
C THR A 121 -9.07 -5.74 -11.16
N ALA A 122 -8.61 -6.31 -12.28
CA ALA A 122 -9.26 -6.17 -13.58
C ALA A 122 -10.72 -6.65 -13.52
N ALA A 123 -10.98 -7.80 -12.88
CA ALA A 123 -12.32 -8.34 -12.71
C ALA A 123 -13.22 -7.44 -11.86
N ALA A 124 -12.69 -6.85 -10.78
CA ALA A 124 -13.43 -5.90 -9.96
C ALA A 124 -13.80 -4.63 -10.75
N ILE A 125 -12.86 -4.06 -11.50
CA ILE A 125 -13.12 -2.90 -12.36
C ILE A 125 -14.16 -3.25 -13.43
N ALA A 126 -14.02 -4.40 -14.09
CA ALA A 126 -14.94 -4.84 -15.12
C ALA A 126 -16.36 -5.06 -14.58
N ALA A 127 -16.49 -5.60 -13.37
CA ALA A 127 -17.77 -5.78 -12.70
C ALA A 127 -18.42 -4.43 -12.34
N PHE A 128 -17.69 -3.52 -11.71
CA PHE A 128 -18.27 -2.27 -11.19
C PHE A 128 -18.45 -1.17 -12.24
N ALA A 129 -17.53 -1.05 -13.20
CA ALA A 129 -17.62 -0.01 -14.24
C ALA A 129 -18.50 -0.44 -15.41
N TYR A 130 -18.43 -1.73 -15.79
CA TYR A 130 -19.01 -2.23 -17.05
C TYR A 130 -20.05 -3.34 -16.86
N GLY A 131 -20.27 -3.83 -15.63
CA GLY A 131 -21.25 -4.89 -15.37
C GLY A 131 -20.85 -6.25 -15.96
N HIS A 132 -19.56 -6.48 -16.22
CA HIS A 132 -19.08 -7.74 -16.79
C HIS A 132 -18.93 -8.84 -15.74
N ASN A 133 -19.41 -10.05 -16.07
CA ASN A 133 -19.41 -11.21 -15.19
C ASN A 133 -18.01 -11.87 -15.11
N HIS A 134 -17.15 -11.35 -14.23
CA HIS A 134 -15.83 -11.94 -13.95
C HIS A 134 -15.65 -12.27 -12.46
N ALA A 135 -14.96 -13.38 -12.18
CA ALA A 135 -14.63 -13.76 -10.82
C ALA A 135 -13.52 -12.88 -10.22
N ILE A 136 -13.68 -12.52 -8.95
CA ILE A 136 -12.62 -11.91 -8.13
C ILE A 136 -12.03 -12.95 -7.18
N LEU A 137 -10.78 -12.74 -6.75
CA LEU A 137 -10.09 -13.61 -5.80
C LEU A 137 -9.01 -12.83 -5.00
N ASP A 138 -9.44 -11.76 -4.34
CA ASP A 138 -8.58 -11.00 -3.44
C ASP A 138 -8.28 -11.79 -2.14
N GLY A 139 -7.64 -11.15 -1.15
CA GLY A 139 -7.34 -11.80 0.13
C GLY A 139 -8.59 -12.15 0.94
N ASN A 140 -9.64 -11.33 0.85
CA ASN A 140 -10.90 -11.53 1.57
C ASN A 140 -11.70 -12.69 0.97
N VAL A 141 -11.86 -12.70 -0.35
CA VAL A 141 -12.58 -13.75 -1.06
C VAL A 141 -11.86 -15.09 -0.94
N ARG A 142 -10.52 -15.14 -1.02
CA ARG A 142 -9.78 -16.39 -0.75
C ARG A 142 -10.09 -16.97 0.62
N ARG A 143 -10.16 -16.13 1.65
CA ARG A 143 -10.51 -16.58 3.00
C ARG A 143 -11.94 -17.08 3.11
N VAL A 144 -12.90 -16.38 2.51
CA VAL A 144 -14.29 -16.83 2.45
C VAL A 144 -14.39 -18.19 1.75
N LEU A 145 -13.81 -18.34 0.55
CA LEU A 145 -13.92 -19.57 -0.23
C LEU A 145 -13.21 -20.76 0.42
N THR A 146 -12.00 -20.56 0.96
CA THR A 146 -11.28 -21.64 1.67
C THR A 146 -12.06 -22.14 2.89
N ARG A 147 -12.75 -21.27 3.62
CA ARG A 147 -13.61 -21.67 4.75
C ARG A 147 -14.90 -22.33 4.30
N VAL A 148 -15.61 -21.72 3.35
CA VAL A 148 -16.93 -22.21 2.92
C VAL A 148 -16.82 -23.59 2.28
N PHE A 149 -15.79 -23.80 1.46
CA PHE A 149 -15.58 -25.05 0.73
C PHE A 149 -14.51 -25.95 1.34
N ALA A 150 -14.00 -25.61 2.53
CA ALA A 150 -12.93 -26.34 3.23
C ALA A 150 -11.74 -26.70 2.31
N VAL A 151 -11.26 -25.74 1.52
CA VAL A 151 -10.16 -25.96 0.56
C VAL A 151 -8.83 -26.00 1.33
N PRO A 152 -8.15 -27.17 1.42
CA PRO A 152 -6.94 -27.31 2.21
C PRO A 152 -5.72 -26.76 1.48
N GLY A 153 -4.68 -26.42 2.25
CA GLY A 153 -3.39 -26.01 1.74
C GLY A 153 -3.23 -24.49 1.68
N TYR A 154 -1.96 -24.05 1.72
CA TYR A 154 -1.63 -22.63 1.75
C TYR A 154 -2.08 -21.95 0.44
N PRO A 155 -2.94 -20.91 0.48
CA PRO A 155 -3.45 -20.25 -0.74
C PRO A 155 -2.40 -19.56 -1.59
N GLY A 156 -1.14 -19.46 -1.13
CA GLY A 156 -0.04 -19.00 -1.97
C GLY A 156 0.55 -20.09 -2.87
N ASN A 157 0.25 -21.37 -2.65
CA ASN A 157 0.72 -22.47 -3.50
C ASN A 157 -0.01 -22.46 -4.85
N ALA A 158 0.71 -22.69 -5.95
CA ALA A 158 0.15 -22.62 -7.31
C ALA A 158 -1.06 -23.55 -7.51
N LEU A 159 -0.99 -24.80 -7.01
CA LEU A 159 -2.09 -25.76 -7.11
C LEU A 159 -3.36 -25.27 -6.38
N VAL A 160 -3.20 -24.74 -5.15
CA VAL A 160 -4.32 -24.21 -4.37
C VAL A 160 -4.88 -22.94 -5.02
N GLN A 161 -4.04 -22.07 -5.56
CA GLN A 161 -4.48 -20.89 -6.31
C GLN A 161 -5.32 -21.27 -7.53
N LYS A 162 -4.89 -22.27 -8.30
CA LYS A 162 -5.63 -22.77 -9.47
C LYS A 162 -7.01 -23.28 -9.06
N ALA A 163 -7.07 -24.11 -8.01
CA ALA A 163 -8.33 -24.64 -7.49
C ALA A 163 -9.28 -23.52 -7.02
N LEU A 164 -8.77 -22.52 -6.30
CA LEU A 164 -9.58 -21.39 -5.84
C LEU A 164 -10.08 -20.51 -6.97
N TRP A 165 -9.30 -20.32 -8.04
CA TRP A 165 -9.74 -19.61 -9.24
C TRP A 165 -10.86 -20.35 -9.97
N SER A 166 -10.69 -21.65 -10.22
CA SER A 166 -11.73 -22.47 -10.86
C SER A 166 -13.01 -22.51 -10.01
N LEU A 167 -12.88 -22.55 -8.68
CA LEU A 167 -14.01 -22.44 -7.77
C LEU A 167 -14.69 -21.06 -7.90
N ALA A 168 -13.94 -19.96 -7.82
CA ALA A 168 -14.50 -18.61 -7.92
C ALA A 168 -15.22 -18.37 -9.25
N GLU A 169 -14.65 -18.85 -10.37
CA GLU A 169 -15.25 -18.81 -11.71
C GLU A 169 -16.57 -19.59 -11.76
N SER A 170 -16.64 -20.75 -11.10
CA SER A 170 -17.86 -21.53 -11.05
C SER A 170 -18.99 -20.88 -10.24
N LEU A 171 -18.70 -19.88 -9.41
CA LEU A 171 -19.68 -19.23 -8.52
C LEU A 171 -20.20 -17.90 -9.07
N VAL A 172 -19.65 -17.41 -10.18
CA VAL A 172 -20.07 -16.15 -10.82
C VAL A 172 -21.56 -16.24 -11.21
N PRO A 173 -22.41 -15.29 -10.79
CA PRO A 173 -23.81 -15.29 -11.17
C PRO A 173 -24.00 -14.88 -12.63
N THR A 174 -25.17 -15.20 -13.18
CA THR A 174 -25.57 -14.74 -14.53
C THR A 174 -26.01 -13.27 -14.53
N SER A 175 -26.45 -12.73 -13.39
CA SER A 175 -26.92 -11.35 -13.22
C SER A 175 -26.49 -10.79 -11.86
N GLN A 176 -26.63 -9.46 -11.67
CA GLN A 176 -26.33 -8.77 -10.41
C GLN A 176 -24.87 -8.92 -9.95
N ILE A 177 -23.94 -8.86 -10.90
CA ILE A 177 -22.50 -9.04 -10.64
C ILE A 177 -21.92 -8.01 -9.67
N GLU A 178 -22.40 -6.76 -9.71
CA GLU A 178 -21.94 -5.70 -8.81
C GLU A 178 -22.25 -6.06 -7.35
N ALA A 179 -23.51 -6.44 -7.06
CA ALA A 179 -23.95 -6.86 -5.74
C ALA A 179 -23.22 -8.13 -5.26
N TYR A 180 -22.99 -9.10 -6.15
CA TYR A 180 -22.24 -10.30 -5.83
C TYR A 180 -20.78 -10.00 -5.49
N THR A 181 -20.11 -9.19 -6.31
CA THR A 181 -18.70 -8.84 -6.18
C THR A 181 -18.47 -8.04 -4.90
N GLN A 182 -19.27 -6.99 -4.69
CA GLN A 182 -19.23 -6.19 -3.45
C GLN A 182 -19.58 -7.05 -2.24
N GLY A 183 -20.61 -7.90 -2.35
CA GLY A 183 -21.07 -8.75 -1.25
C GLY A 183 -20.00 -9.74 -0.80
N LEU A 184 -19.27 -10.35 -1.73
CA LEU A 184 -18.14 -11.21 -1.42
C LEU A 184 -17.03 -10.47 -0.68
N MET A 185 -16.68 -9.27 -1.15
CA MET A 185 -15.68 -8.43 -0.50
C MET A 185 -16.13 -8.00 0.91
N ASP A 186 -17.39 -7.59 1.06
CA ASP A 186 -17.98 -7.12 2.32
C ASP A 186 -18.12 -8.25 3.34
N VAL A 187 -18.61 -9.42 2.94
CA VAL A 187 -18.67 -10.62 3.79
C VAL A 187 -17.27 -10.94 4.30
N GLY A 188 -16.26 -10.93 3.43
CA GLY A 188 -14.88 -11.19 3.84
C GLY A 188 -14.32 -10.11 4.77
N ALA A 189 -14.62 -8.84 4.52
CA ALA A 189 -14.09 -7.72 5.29
C ALA A 189 -14.75 -7.53 6.66
N THR A 190 -16.05 -7.83 6.79
CA THR A 190 -16.86 -7.46 7.97
C THR A 190 -17.34 -8.65 8.80
N LEU A 191 -17.58 -9.82 8.17
CA LEU A 191 -18.13 -11.00 8.86
C LEU A 191 -17.09 -12.12 8.97
N CYS A 192 -16.59 -12.59 7.82
CA CYS A 192 -15.63 -13.69 7.74
C CYS A 192 -14.20 -13.16 7.93
N THR A 193 -13.94 -12.44 9.02
CA THR A 193 -12.65 -11.83 9.34
C THR A 193 -11.58 -12.86 9.68
N GLN A 194 -10.30 -12.47 9.62
CA GLN A 194 -9.19 -13.37 9.93
C GLN A 194 -9.25 -13.87 11.39
N ARG A 195 -9.52 -12.95 12.33
CA ARG A 195 -9.64 -13.22 13.77
C ARG A 195 -11.08 -12.96 14.19
N GLN A 196 -11.65 -13.89 14.95
CA GLN A 196 -13.02 -13.78 15.49
C GLN A 196 -14.09 -13.50 14.41
N PRO A 197 -14.29 -14.43 13.44
CA PRO A 197 -15.34 -14.26 12.43
C PRO A 197 -16.73 -14.32 13.07
N ARG A 198 -17.63 -13.45 12.61
CA ARG A 198 -19.03 -13.37 13.02
C ARG A 198 -19.87 -14.41 12.28
N CYS A 199 -19.59 -15.70 12.52
CA CYS A 199 -20.25 -16.80 11.82
C CYS A 199 -21.78 -16.82 12.02
N GLY A 200 -22.29 -16.31 13.15
CA GLY A 200 -23.72 -16.22 13.44
C GLY A 200 -24.49 -15.36 12.45
N ASP A 201 -23.88 -14.26 12.00
CA ASP A 201 -24.46 -13.27 11.09
C ASP A 201 -24.15 -13.55 9.61
N CYS A 202 -23.35 -14.59 9.34
CA CYS A 202 -22.85 -14.88 8.00
C CYS A 202 -23.94 -15.50 7.11
N PRO A 203 -24.25 -14.93 5.92
CA PRO A 203 -25.27 -15.49 5.02
C PRO A 203 -24.90 -16.88 4.49
N LEU A 204 -23.61 -17.22 4.54
CA LEU A 204 -23.08 -18.51 4.08
C LEU A 204 -22.97 -19.55 5.20
N ARG A 205 -23.41 -19.23 6.43
CA ARG A 205 -23.23 -20.07 7.62
C ARG A 205 -23.68 -21.52 7.42
N GLN A 206 -24.89 -21.72 6.89
CA GLN A 206 -25.50 -23.04 6.72
C GLN A 206 -24.77 -23.91 5.68
N ARG A 207 -23.96 -23.30 4.82
CA ARG A 207 -23.21 -24.00 3.76
C ARG A 207 -21.70 -24.01 4.00
N CYS A 208 -21.23 -23.34 5.05
CA CYS A 208 -19.82 -23.17 5.31
C CYS A 208 -19.25 -24.44 5.96
N GLN A 209 -18.49 -25.22 5.20
CA GLN A 209 -17.94 -26.49 5.68
C GLN A 209 -17.04 -26.31 6.90
N ALA A 210 -16.22 -25.26 6.94
CA ALA A 210 -15.40 -24.98 8.11
C ALA A 210 -16.25 -24.58 9.35
N HIS A 211 -17.42 -23.99 9.16
CA HIS A 211 -18.34 -23.72 10.29
C HIS A 211 -19.00 -25.00 10.78
N LEU A 212 -19.55 -25.81 9.86
CA LEU A 212 -20.22 -27.08 10.16
C LEU A 212 -19.31 -28.08 10.86
N THR A 213 -18.01 -28.06 10.53
CA THR A 213 -16.99 -28.94 11.12
C THR A 213 -16.18 -28.28 12.25
N GLN A 214 -16.53 -27.05 12.66
CA GLN A 214 -15.82 -26.30 13.71
C GLN A 214 -14.32 -26.08 13.43
N THR A 215 -13.92 -25.97 12.16
CA THR A 215 -12.53 -25.80 11.69
C THR A 215 -12.23 -24.41 11.11
N VAL A 216 -13.08 -23.40 11.33
CA VAL A 216 -12.91 -22.04 10.76
C VAL A 216 -11.53 -21.42 11.00
N SER A 217 -10.92 -21.66 12.17
CA SER A 217 -9.58 -21.18 12.53
C SER A 217 -8.45 -21.86 11.75
N SER A 218 -8.69 -23.03 11.17
CA SER A 218 -7.72 -23.78 10.36
C SER A 218 -7.61 -23.25 8.93
N TYR A 219 -8.53 -22.35 8.52
CA TYR A 219 -8.58 -21.78 7.18
C TYR A 219 -8.44 -20.25 7.18
N PRO A 220 -7.66 -19.70 6.22
CA PRO A 220 -6.86 -20.44 5.24
C PRO A 220 -5.66 -21.11 5.92
N THR A 221 -5.15 -22.21 5.35
CA THR A 221 -3.93 -22.84 5.86
C THR A 221 -2.80 -21.79 5.86
N PRO A 222 -2.09 -21.62 6.99
CA PRO A 222 -1.12 -20.55 7.13
C PRO A 222 0.04 -20.72 6.15
N LYS A 223 0.68 -19.59 5.82
CA LYS A 223 1.93 -19.60 5.07
C LYS A 223 2.97 -20.43 5.85
N PRO A 224 3.73 -21.32 5.19
CA PRO A 224 4.85 -21.99 5.83
C PRO A 224 5.80 -20.96 6.45
N VAL A 225 6.16 -21.17 7.73
CA VAL A 225 7.03 -20.26 8.46
C VAL A 225 8.39 -20.21 7.77
N ARG A 226 8.87 -19.00 7.50
CA ARG A 226 10.24 -18.74 7.05
C ARG A 226 10.90 -17.83 8.07
N LEU A 227 12.21 -18.01 8.28
CA LEU A 227 13.02 -17.04 9.01
C LEU A 227 12.86 -15.67 8.33
N ILE A 228 12.46 -14.65 9.09
CA ILE A 228 12.38 -13.28 8.59
C ILE A 228 13.78 -12.66 8.79
N PRO A 229 14.52 -12.36 7.72
CA PRO A 229 15.85 -11.78 7.86
C PRO A 229 15.78 -10.41 8.53
N GLU A 230 16.83 -10.05 9.26
CA GLU A 230 17.01 -8.73 9.84
C GLU A 230 18.15 -8.00 9.12
N ARG A 231 17.98 -6.71 8.92
CA ARG A 231 18.97 -5.82 8.30
C ARG A 231 19.16 -4.61 9.18
N THR A 232 20.37 -4.08 9.21
CA THR A 232 20.69 -2.89 9.98
C THR A 232 21.34 -1.85 9.07
N ILE A 233 20.91 -0.61 9.20
CA ILE A 233 21.45 0.52 8.43
C ILE A 233 21.68 1.73 9.34
N ARG A 234 22.59 2.61 8.92
CA ARG A 234 22.71 3.96 9.48
C ARG A 234 22.06 4.96 8.52
N MET A 235 21.16 5.79 9.03
CA MET A 235 20.59 6.92 8.27
C MET A 235 21.28 8.21 8.69
N LEU A 236 21.84 8.95 7.74
CA LEU A 236 22.60 10.18 7.98
C LEU A 236 21.68 11.40 7.84
N LEU A 237 21.36 12.04 8.96
CA LEU A 237 20.62 13.30 8.98
C LEU A 237 21.64 14.44 8.83
N ILE A 238 22.08 14.64 7.60
CA ILE A 238 23.06 15.68 7.26
C ILE A 238 22.34 17.02 7.23
N ARG A 239 22.75 17.94 8.11
CA ARG A 239 22.08 19.22 8.32
C ARG A 239 23.02 20.42 8.21
N ARG A 240 22.47 21.53 7.70
CA ARG A 240 23.08 22.86 7.74
C ARG A 240 22.01 23.87 8.16
N GLY A 241 22.06 24.32 9.41
CA GLY A 241 20.94 25.04 10.02
C GLY A 241 19.70 24.13 10.08
N GLU A 242 18.56 24.62 9.61
CA GLU A 242 17.31 23.86 9.51
C GLU A 242 17.14 23.08 8.18
N HIS A 243 18.12 23.16 7.28
CA HIS A 243 18.07 22.37 6.05
C HIS A 243 18.62 20.96 6.25
N LEU A 244 17.94 19.98 5.68
CA LEU A 244 18.29 18.57 5.68
C LEU A 244 18.54 18.06 4.26
N LEU A 245 19.63 17.32 4.07
CA LEU A 245 19.93 16.65 2.81
C LEU A 245 19.14 15.34 2.70
N LEU A 246 18.43 15.17 1.59
CA LEU A 246 17.73 13.96 1.22
C LEU A 246 18.30 13.37 -0.07
N GLU A 247 18.21 12.05 -0.18
CA GLU A 247 18.60 11.25 -1.34
C GLU A 247 17.36 10.52 -1.89
N LYS A 248 17.18 10.59 -3.20
CA LYS A 248 16.12 9.92 -3.94
C LYS A 248 16.44 8.43 -4.01
N ARG A 249 15.55 7.60 -3.49
CA ARG A 249 15.72 6.14 -3.52
C ARG A 249 15.61 5.63 -4.96
N PRO A 250 16.47 4.67 -5.38
CA PRO A 250 16.35 4.00 -6.67
C PRO A 250 14.94 3.47 -6.90
N ARG A 251 14.46 3.46 -8.14
CA ARG A 251 13.08 3.01 -8.46
C ARG A 251 12.83 1.57 -8.01
N ASP A 252 13.86 0.73 -8.09
CA ASP A 252 13.85 -0.65 -7.63
C ASP A 252 14.23 -0.77 -6.16
N GLY A 253 13.57 -1.69 -5.46
CA GLY A 253 13.81 -1.95 -4.04
C GLY A 253 12.93 -1.14 -3.09
N ILE A 254 13.41 -0.99 -1.86
CA ILE A 254 12.62 -0.44 -0.75
C ILE A 254 12.47 1.08 -0.91
N TRP A 255 11.22 1.53 -0.74
CA TRP A 255 10.83 2.94 -0.84
C TRP A 255 11.18 3.59 -2.19
N GLY A 256 11.26 2.81 -3.27
CA GLY A 256 11.76 3.34 -4.53
C GLY A 256 10.99 4.58 -5.01
N GLY A 257 11.71 5.58 -5.50
CA GLY A 257 11.17 6.88 -5.88
C GLY A 257 10.83 7.83 -4.73
N LEU A 258 10.93 7.41 -3.46
CA LEU A 258 10.78 8.32 -2.32
C LEU A 258 12.08 9.04 -1.98
N TRP A 259 11.94 10.18 -1.31
CA TRP A 259 13.05 10.87 -0.66
C TRP A 259 13.33 10.22 0.71
N SER A 260 14.60 10.01 1.03
CA SER A 260 15.05 9.47 2.31
C SER A 260 16.33 10.13 2.76
N PHE A 261 16.71 9.97 4.02
CA PHE A 261 18.07 10.30 4.43
C PHE A 261 19.08 9.39 3.73
N PRO A 262 20.25 9.91 3.34
CA PRO A 262 21.33 9.07 2.85
C PRO A 262 21.69 7.96 3.84
N GLU A 263 22.07 6.80 3.29
CA GLU A 263 22.37 5.60 4.09
C GLU A 263 23.88 5.31 4.08
N ALA A 264 24.38 4.78 5.19
CA ALA A 264 25.71 4.21 5.32
C ALA A 264 25.64 2.85 6.03
N THR A 265 26.65 2.00 5.83
CA THR A 265 26.76 0.78 6.65
C THR A 265 27.15 1.17 8.08
N LEU A 266 26.95 0.26 9.03
CA LEU A 266 27.38 0.50 10.41
C LEU A 266 28.89 0.45 10.58
N GLU A 267 29.57 -0.25 9.67
CA GLU A 267 31.03 -0.48 9.66
C GLU A 267 31.78 0.76 9.18
N ASP A 268 31.15 1.56 8.32
CA ASP A 268 31.73 2.79 7.80
C ASP A 268 31.82 3.88 8.88
N ASP A 269 32.93 4.62 8.89
CA ASP A 269 33.03 5.89 9.61
C ASP A 269 32.17 6.94 8.86
N PRO A 270 31.13 7.49 9.51
CA PRO A 270 30.20 8.41 8.85
C PRO A 270 30.85 9.75 8.47
N VAL A 271 31.83 10.24 9.23
CA VAL A 271 32.54 11.50 8.95
C VAL A 271 33.44 11.33 7.72
N VAL A 272 34.20 10.23 7.69
CA VAL A 272 35.05 9.90 6.54
C VAL A 272 34.21 9.69 5.29
N SER A 273 33.11 8.95 5.41
CA SER A 273 32.20 8.67 4.29
C SER A 273 31.56 9.94 3.74
N LEU A 274 31.12 10.86 4.63
CA LEU A 274 30.53 12.13 4.25
C LEU A 274 31.54 13.02 3.50
N LYS A 275 32.77 13.12 4.01
CA LYS A 275 33.85 13.87 3.36
C LYS A 275 34.22 13.27 2.00
N ALA A 276 34.35 11.96 1.91
CA ALA A 276 34.68 11.28 0.66
C ALA A 276 33.57 11.43 -0.40
N ARG A 277 32.29 11.36 0.01
CA ARG A 277 31.15 11.36 -0.92
C ARG A 277 30.76 12.76 -1.38
N TRP A 278 30.91 13.78 -0.53
CA TRP A 278 30.41 15.13 -0.78
C TRP A 278 31.36 16.27 -0.42
N GLY A 279 32.58 15.99 0.05
CA GLY A 279 33.59 17.02 0.35
C GLY A 279 33.22 17.96 1.51
N MET A 280 32.24 17.58 2.32
CA MET A 280 31.79 18.35 3.48
C MET A 280 32.61 17.98 4.72
N GLU A 281 32.81 18.94 5.62
CA GLU A 281 33.42 18.70 6.94
C GLU A 281 32.32 18.59 8.01
N THR A 282 32.46 17.65 8.94
CA THR A 282 31.52 17.49 10.06
C THR A 282 31.92 18.43 11.19
N LEU A 283 31.01 19.33 11.57
CA LEU A 283 31.18 20.25 12.70
C LEU A 283 30.73 19.64 14.03
N ALA A 284 29.66 18.84 13.99
CA ALA A 284 29.12 18.17 15.17
C ALA A 284 28.37 16.90 14.75
N GLN A 285 28.35 15.90 15.64
CA GLN A 285 27.61 14.66 15.45
C GLN A 285 26.80 14.31 16.70
N ARG A 286 25.62 13.69 16.50
CA ARG A 286 24.77 13.21 17.58
C ARG A 286 23.97 11.99 17.13
N GLU A 287 24.08 10.90 17.88
CA GLU A 287 23.25 9.71 17.67
C GLU A 287 21.83 9.93 18.22
N LEU A 288 20.84 9.44 17.48
CA LEU A 288 19.45 9.40 17.92
C LEU A 288 19.06 7.99 18.33
N SER A 289 17.98 7.86 19.09
CA SER A 289 17.46 6.54 19.49
C SER A 289 17.19 5.65 18.27
N PRO A 290 17.69 4.40 18.27
CA PRO A 290 17.42 3.46 17.19
C PRO A 290 15.93 3.16 17.04
N LEU A 291 15.51 2.85 15.81
CA LEU A 291 14.13 2.50 15.50
C LEU A 291 14.05 1.25 14.65
N ARG A 292 13.04 0.43 14.95
CA ARG A 292 12.75 -0.80 14.22
C ARG A 292 11.57 -0.58 13.28
N HIS A 293 11.74 -0.96 12.02
CA HIS A 293 10.70 -0.93 11.01
C HIS A 293 10.48 -2.33 10.41
N ALA A 294 9.25 -2.81 10.43
CA ALA A 294 8.91 -4.14 9.94
C ALA A 294 8.33 -4.07 8.52
N PHE A 295 8.92 -4.84 7.61
CA PHE A 295 8.32 -5.18 6.32
C PHE A 295 7.75 -6.60 6.37
N THR A 296 6.95 -6.95 5.36
CA THR A 296 6.40 -8.30 5.22
C THR A 296 7.46 -9.38 4.96
N HIS A 297 8.65 -8.99 4.51
CA HIS A 297 9.71 -9.90 4.05
C HIS A 297 11.04 -9.75 4.80
N TYR A 298 11.23 -8.71 5.62
CA TYR A 298 12.39 -8.54 6.50
C TYR A 298 12.10 -7.48 7.57
N ARG A 299 12.99 -7.35 8.56
CA ARG A 299 12.96 -6.26 9.55
C ARG A 299 14.19 -5.38 9.40
N LEU A 300 13.99 -4.08 9.47
CA LEU A 300 15.03 -3.07 9.34
C LEU A 300 15.24 -2.39 10.70
N HIS A 301 16.46 -2.44 11.20
CA HIS A 301 16.93 -1.66 12.34
C HIS A 301 17.66 -0.44 11.79
N ILE A 302 17.22 0.75 12.22
CA ILE A 302 17.72 2.02 11.70
C ILE A 302 18.38 2.76 12.86
N HIS A 303 19.64 3.12 12.66
CA HIS A 303 20.44 3.96 13.56
C HIS A 303 20.54 5.36 12.97
N PRO A 304 19.75 6.34 13.43
CA PRO A 304 19.82 7.69 12.90
C PRO A 304 21.00 8.44 13.51
N LEU A 305 21.82 9.06 12.67
CA LEU A 305 22.96 9.88 13.08
C LEU A 305 22.82 11.27 12.49
N CYS A 306 22.75 12.28 13.35
CA CYS A 306 22.75 13.68 12.93
C CYS A 306 24.17 14.19 12.73
N LEU A 307 24.43 14.80 11.58
CA LEU A 307 25.72 15.38 11.20
C LEU A 307 25.50 16.84 10.81
N SER A 308 26.03 17.77 11.61
CA SER A 308 26.05 19.19 11.25
C SER A 308 27.28 19.46 10.39
N VAL A 309 27.09 20.09 9.22
CA VAL A 309 28.17 20.29 8.23
C VAL A 309 28.56 21.76 8.06
N ASP A 310 29.75 21.99 7.53
CA ASP A 310 30.34 23.30 7.29
C ASP A 310 29.70 24.08 6.12
N ARG A 311 29.12 23.38 5.14
CA ARG A 311 28.54 23.97 3.93
C ARG A 311 27.37 23.16 3.39
N HIS A 312 26.57 23.76 2.51
CA HIS A 312 25.66 23.01 1.65
C HIS A 312 26.45 22.33 0.53
N TYR A 313 26.23 21.03 0.34
CA TYR A 313 26.66 20.36 -0.89
C TYR A 313 25.77 20.83 -2.05
N ALA A 314 26.39 21.21 -3.16
CA ALA A 314 25.69 21.57 -4.39
C ALA A 314 25.68 20.36 -5.34
N PRO A 315 24.61 19.54 -5.35
CA PRO A 315 24.53 18.39 -6.24
C PRO A 315 24.45 18.84 -7.70
N ALA A 316 25.03 18.05 -8.61
CA ALA A 316 24.75 18.19 -10.03
C ALA A 316 23.25 17.92 -10.31
N ASP A 317 22.71 18.54 -11.35
CA ASP A 317 21.34 18.31 -11.77
C ASP A 317 21.10 16.81 -12.01
N GLY A 318 20.01 16.29 -11.46
CA GLY A 318 19.67 14.87 -11.58
C GLY A 318 20.48 13.92 -10.69
N ALA A 319 21.35 14.42 -9.79
CA ALA A 319 22.09 13.57 -8.84
C ALA A 319 21.20 12.88 -7.79
N GLY A 320 19.89 13.18 -7.78
CA GLY A 320 18.95 12.60 -6.83
C GLY A 320 19.20 13.06 -5.40
N LEU A 321 19.76 14.25 -5.21
CA LEU A 321 20.00 14.86 -3.92
C LEU A 321 19.27 16.19 -3.82
N LEU A 322 18.66 16.47 -2.67
CA LEU A 322 17.88 17.67 -2.45
C LEU A 322 18.03 18.15 -1.01
N TRP A 323 18.34 19.43 -0.83
CA TRP A 323 18.21 20.09 0.46
C TRP A 323 16.78 20.60 0.61
N LEU A 324 16.13 20.23 1.71
CA LEU A 324 14.81 20.77 2.08
C LEU A 324 14.89 21.40 3.46
N ASP A 325 14.08 22.43 3.68
CA ASP A 325 13.79 22.87 5.03
C ASP A 325 13.14 21.72 5.81
N ARG A 326 13.53 21.56 7.07
CA ARG A 326 12.97 20.56 7.99
C ARG A 326 11.45 20.54 7.98
N ALA A 327 10.79 21.71 7.96
CA ALA A 327 9.33 21.82 7.92
C ALA A 327 8.72 21.20 6.65
N ASP A 328 9.48 21.23 5.54
CA ASP A 328 9.06 20.73 4.23
C ASP A 328 9.35 19.24 4.05
N VAL A 329 10.36 18.67 4.75
CA VAL A 329 10.64 17.21 4.68
C VAL A 329 9.41 16.40 5.10
N GLY A 330 8.66 16.89 6.10
CA GLY A 330 7.41 16.26 6.53
C GLY A 330 6.31 16.28 5.46
N GLN A 331 6.39 17.17 4.48
CA GLN A 331 5.39 17.30 3.41
C GLN A 331 5.81 16.56 2.13
N ALA A 332 7.12 16.33 1.96
CA ALA A 332 7.67 15.56 0.87
C ALA A 332 7.22 14.08 0.86
N ALA A 333 7.43 13.43 -0.28
CA ALA A 333 7.22 12.00 -0.49
C ALA A 333 8.30 11.18 0.24
N VAL A 334 8.19 11.08 1.57
CA VAL A 334 9.13 10.38 2.45
C VAL A 334 8.50 9.13 3.11
N PRO A 335 9.29 8.08 3.41
CA PRO A 335 8.77 6.89 4.06
C PRO A 335 8.48 7.11 5.56
N THR A 336 7.68 6.22 6.15
CA THR A 336 7.27 6.32 7.56
C THR A 336 8.45 6.42 8.54
N PRO A 337 9.57 5.69 8.40
CA PRO A 337 10.72 5.86 9.28
C PRO A 337 11.34 7.25 9.25
N VAL A 338 11.43 7.90 8.08
CA VAL A 338 11.93 9.28 7.96
C VAL A 338 11.03 10.24 8.75
N ARG A 339 9.71 10.11 8.62
CA ARG A 339 8.74 10.91 9.41
C ARG A 339 8.89 10.69 10.93
N LYS A 340 9.21 9.46 11.36
CA LYS A 340 9.47 9.16 12.78
C LYS A 340 10.77 9.80 13.27
N ILE A 341 11.81 9.75 12.45
CA ILE A 341 13.11 10.36 12.75
C ILE A 341 12.97 11.89 12.88
N LEU A 342 12.21 12.55 12.01
CA LEU A 342 11.94 13.99 12.13
C LEU A 342 11.29 14.33 13.48
N LYS A 343 10.31 13.54 13.93
CA LYS A 343 9.69 13.74 15.24
C LYS A 343 10.65 13.57 16.41
N LEU A 344 11.59 12.62 16.31
CA LEU A 344 12.65 12.48 17.32
C LEU A 344 13.56 13.71 17.35
N LEU A 345 13.88 14.27 16.17
CA LEU A 345 14.64 15.51 16.08
C LEU A 345 13.86 16.71 16.65
N ASP A 346 12.53 16.74 16.48
CA ASP A 346 11.64 17.78 17.05
C ASP A 346 11.64 17.73 18.57
N GLN A 347 11.49 16.53 19.14
CA GLN A 347 11.54 16.33 20.59
C GLN A 347 12.87 16.81 21.18
N LEU A 348 13.99 16.46 20.56
CA LEU A 348 15.32 16.87 21.01
C LEU A 348 15.54 18.37 20.94
N ALA A 349 15.06 19.04 19.88
CA ALA A 349 15.17 20.48 19.78
C ALA A 349 14.37 21.20 20.88
N MET A 350 13.22 20.64 21.28
CA MET A 350 12.46 21.16 22.43
C MET A 350 13.18 20.88 23.75
N ASP A 351 13.72 19.69 23.95
CA ASP A 351 14.43 19.33 25.17
C ASP A 351 15.69 20.20 25.37
N ASP A 352 16.45 20.48 24.29
CA ASP A 352 17.60 21.39 24.31
C ASP A 352 17.18 22.85 24.58
N ALA A 353 15.99 23.28 24.14
CA ALA A 353 15.47 24.64 24.35
C ALA A 353 14.85 24.86 25.75
N HIS A 354 14.36 23.79 26.38
CA HIS A 354 13.80 23.82 27.74
C HIS A 354 14.81 23.38 28.80
N GLY A 355 15.98 22.87 28.38
CA GLY A 355 17.15 22.65 29.22
C GLY A 355 17.74 23.98 29.70
N ILE A 356 17.49 24.29 30.97
CA ILE A 356 18.09 25.41 31.71
C ILE A 356 19.63 25.32 31.60
N PRO A 357 20.35 26.40 31.22
CA PRO A 357 21.79 26.44 31.42
C PRO A 357 22.10 26.62 32.92
N GLY A 358 22.67 25.60 33.55
CA GLY A 358 23.17 25.61 34.93
C GLY A 358 22.84 24.30 35.65
N LEU A 359 23.78 23.57 36.24
CA LEU A 359 24.93 24.03 37.04
C LEU A 359 26.18 23.19 36.79
N GLU A 360 27.31 23.87 37.01
CA GLU A 360 28.70 23.43 37.03
C GLU A 360 28.98 22.10 37.77
#